data_AF-A0A1G2DAT7-F1
#
_entry.id   AF-A0A1G2DAT7-F1
#
_cell.length_a   1.000
_cell.length_b   1.000
_cell.length_c   1.000
_cell.angle_alpha   90.00
_cell.angle_beta   90.00
_cell.angle_gamma   90.00
#
_symmetry.space_group_name_H-M   'P 1'
#
loop_
_entity.id
_entity.type
_entity.pdbx_description
1 polymer ?
#
loop_
_entity_poly.entity_id
_entity_poly.type
_entity_poly.pdbx_seq_one_letter_code
_entity_poly.pdbx_strand_id
1 'polypeptide(L)'
;MKNLVTKKNVFIVAVIGLVFSFALDYLRDFGVSYSTYKTFVEPLFFISGALLITVGPLLLVRDEVFSTWLKFAKWWLPLSLVLIILSPTDGSSAFFPALFSKELTSMWMGGLFVAISLLLIGVKSLQLRKKP
;
A
#
# COMPACT_ATOMS: atom_id res chain seq x y z
N MET A 1 24.42 -11.67 1.70
CA MET A 1 23.58 -10.63 2.33
C MET A 1 22.16 -11.17 2.44
N LYS A 2 21.61 -11.35 3.64
CA LYS A 2 20.22 -11.82 3.82
C LYS A 2 19.27 -10.76 3.24
N ASN A 3 18.32 -11.17 2.39
CA ASN A 3 17.25 -10.27 1.95
C ASN A 3 16.46 -9.81 3.18
N LEU A 4 16.59 -8.54 3.56
CA LEU A 4 15.90 -7.96 4.71
C LEU A 4 14.38 -7.84 4.47
N VAL A 5 13.97 -7.78 3.21
CA VAL A 5 12.56 -7.68 2.81
C VAL A 5 12.03 -9.06 2.43
N THR A 6 11.44 -9.74 3.42
CA THR A 6 10.70 -11.00 3.22
C THR A 6 9.22 -10.77 3.49
N LYS A 7 8.34 -11.59 2.91
CA LYS A 7 6.89 -11.50 3.16
C LYS A 7 6.53 -11.58 4.65
N LYS A 8 7.28 -12.37 5.43
CA LYS A 8 7.13 -12.48 6.89
C LYS A 8 7.52 -11.19 7.60
N ASN A 9 8.65 -10.57 7.22
CA ASN A 9 9.09 -9.32 7.83
C ASN A 9 8.12 -8.17 7.52
N VAL A 10 7.63 -8.08 6.27
CA VAL A 10 6.64 -7.05 5.90
C VAL A 10 5.34 -7.25 6.68
N PHE A 11 4.88 -8.50 6.83
CA PHE A 11 3.71 -8.79 7.65
C PHE A 11 3.91 -8.40 9.12
N ILE A 12 5.04 -8.77 9.73
CA ILE A 12 5.36 -8.41 11.12
C ILE A 12 5.41 -6.90 11.30
N VAL A 13 6.06 -6.17 10.40
CA VAL A 13 6.11 -4.70 10.43
C VAL A 13 4.70 -4.11 10.34
N ALA A 14 3.84 -4.65 9.49
CA ALA A 14 2.46 -4.18 9.35
C ALA A 14 1.63 -4.46 10.61
N VAL A 15 1.79 -5.63 11.24
CA VAL A 15 1.15 -5.95 12.54
C VAL A 15 1.65 -4.98 13.62
N ILE A 16 2.96 -4.78 13.74
CA ILE A 16 3.55 -3.87 14.74
C ILE A 16 3.03 -2.45 14.52
N GLY A 17 3.02 -1.97 13.27
CA GLY A 17 2.52 -0.65 12.94
C GLY A 17 1.05 -0.45 13.33
N LEU A 18 0.22 -1.47 13.11
CA LEU A 18 -1.20 -1.45 13.48
C LEU A 18 -1.39 -1.48 15.01
N VAL A 19 -0.67 -2.34 15.72
CA VAL A 19 -0.72 -2.39 17.19
C VAL A 19 -0.23 -1.06 17.78
N PHE A 20 0.83 -0.49 17.22
CA PHE A 20 1.37 0.78 17.66
C PHE A 20 0.40 1.93 17.40
N SER A 21 -0.30 1.97 16.26
CA SER A 21 -1.31 3.00 16.02
C SER A 21 -2.50 2.90 16.98
N PHE A 22 -2.98 1.68 17.30
CA PHE A 22 -4.00 1.49 18.34
C PHE A 22 -3.51 1.90 19.72
N ALA A 23 -2.26 1.61 20.07
CA ALA A 23 -1.67 2.05 21.34
C ALA A 23 -1.59 3.58 21.42
N LEU A 24 -1.22 4.25 20.34
CA LEU A 24 -1.21 5.72 20.27
C LEU A 24 -2.61 6.34 20.34
N ASP A 25 -3.62 5.68 19.74
CA ASP A 25 -5.02 6.11 19.86
C ASP A 25 -5.53 5.95 21.30
N TYR A 26 -5.18 4.85 21.98
CA TYR A 26 -5.48 4.70 23.41
C TYR A 26 -4.80 5.76 24.28
N LEU A 27 -3.56 6.16 23.93
CA LEU A 27 -2.85 7.25 24.61
C LEU A 27 -3.44 8.63 24.31
N ARG A 28 -4.36 8.77 23.34
CA ARG A 28 -5.04 10.04 23.04
C ARG A 28 -5.77 10.58 24.25
N ASP A 29 -6.39 9.70 25.04
CA ASP A 29 -7.11 10.05 26.27
C ASP A 29 -6.17 10.57 27.38
N PHE A 30 -4.85 10.38 27.24
CA PHE A 30 -3.82 10.86 28.17
C PHE A 30 -3.14 12.17 27.73
N GLY A 31 -3.64 12.84 26.69
CA GLY A 31 -3.23 14.20 26.33
C GLY A 31 -2.42 14.33 25.03
N VAL A 32 -2.45 13.34 24.13
CA VAL A 32 -1.89 13.51 22.78
C VAL A 32 -2.75 14.53 22.02
N SER A 33 -2.10 15.57 21.49
CA SER A 33 -2.79 16.60 20.69
C SER A 33 -3.50 15.98 19.48
N TYR A 34 -4.70 16.47 19.19
CA TYR A 34 -5.47 16.13 17.99
C TYR A 34 -4.65 16.31 16.70
N SER A 35 -3.79 17.34 16.64
CA SER A 35 -2.92 17.58 15.48
C SER A 35 -1.92 16.45 15.27
N THR A 36 -1.25 15.99 16.34
CA THR A 36 -0.30 14.89 16.30
C THR A 36 -0.97 13.59 15.86
N TYR A 37 -2.17 13.33 16.38
CA TYR A 37 -2.97 12.17 15.98
C TYR A 37 -3.25 12.18 14.47
N LYS A 38 -3.80 13.29 13.96
CA LYS A 38 -4.20 13.41 12.55
C LYS A 38 -3.02 13.35 11.59
N THR A 39 -1.86 13.87 11.99
CA THR A 39 -0.67 13.90 11.13
C THR A 39 0.12 12.59 11.12
N PHE A 40 0.15 11.84 12.23
CA PHE A 40 1.04 10.67 12.36
C PHE A 40 0.30 9.35 12.57
N VAL A 41 -0.69 9.32 13.47
CA VAL A 41 -1.36 8.08 13.87
C VAL A 41 -2.30 7.60 12.77
N GLU A 42 -3.10 8.53 12.23
CA GLU A 42 -4.09 8.22 11.20
C GLU A 42 -3.43 7.67 9.90
N PRO A 43 -2.39 8.29 9.30
CA PRO A 43 -1.71 7.72 8.15
C PRO A 43 -1.03 6.38 8.46
N LEU A 44 -0.43 6.24 9.64
CA LEU A 44 0.22 4.99 10.04
C LEU A 44 -0.78 3.84 10.14
N PHE A 45 -1.96 4.08 10.70
CA PHE A 45 -3.05 3.11 10.76
C PHE A 45 -3.46 2.66 9.35
N PHE A 46 -3.72 3.60 8.44
CA PHE A 46 -4.13 3.28 7.08
C PHE A 46 -3.05 2.51 6.30
N ILE A 47 -1.78 2.93 6.39
CA ILE A 47 -0.67 2.25 5.72
C ILE A 47 -0.50 0.82 6.27
N SER A 48 -0.54 0.67 7.60
CA SER A 48 -0.38 -0.64 8.25
C SER A 48 -1.53 -1.58 7.90
N GLY A 49 -2.76 -1.09 7.94
CA GLY A 49 -3.95 -1.85 7.54
C GLY A 49 -3.90 -2.27 6.07
N ALA A 50 -3.56 -1.34 5.16
CA ALA A 50 -3.42 -1.64 3.74
C ALA A 50 -2.33 -2.70 3.47
N LEU A 51 -1.19 -2.61 4.17
CA LEU A 51 -0.13 -3.61 4.08
C LEU A 51 -0.58 -4.99 4.59
N LEU A 52 -1.35 -5.07 5.68
CA LEU A 52 -1.89 -6.34 6.17
C LEU A 52 -2.84 -7.00 5.18
N ILE A 53 -3.79 -6.22 4.63
CA ILE A 53 -4.75 -6.71 3.64
C ILE A 53 -4.02 -7.20 2.39
N THR A 54 -2.98 -6.48 1.98
CA THR A 54 -2.20 -6.83 0.79
C THR A 54 -1.33 -8.06 1.03
N VAL A 55 -0.52 -8.06 2.10
CA VAL A 55 0.48 -9.11 2.35
C VAL A 55 -0.15 -10.40 2.89
N GLY A 56 -1.28 -10.32 3.59
CA GLY A 56 -1.97 -11.48 4.16
C GLY A 56 -2.18 -12.62 3.16
N PRO A 57 -2.88 -12.40 2.02
CA PRO A 57 -3.02 -13.40 0.96
C PRO A 57 -1.68 -13.81 0.33
N LEU A 58 -0.74 -12.87 0.19
CA LEU A 58 0.60 -13.12 -0.38
C LEU A 58 1.46 -14.03 0.50
N LEU A 59 1.17 -14.19 1.80
CA LEU A 59 1.85 -15.16 2.67
C LEU A 59 1.64 -16.61 2.21
N LEU A 60 0.46 -16.90 1.63
CA LEU A 60 0.09 -18.23 1.16
C LEU A 60 0.73 -18.59 -0.19
N VAL A 61 1.30 -17.60 -0.88
CA VAL A 61 1.89 -17.78 -2.20
C VAL A 61 3.41 -18.03 -2.07
N ARG A 62 3.98 -18.73 -3.06
CA ARG A 62 5.43 -18.97 -3.12
C ARG A 62 6.24 -17.66 -3.18
N ASP A 63 7.47 -17.71 -2.67
CA ASP A 63 8.34 -16.54 -2.53
C ASP A 63 8.72 -15.90 -3.87
N GLU A 64 8.74 -16.66 -4.96
CA GLU A 64 9.03 -16.13 -6.30
C GLU A 64 7.90 -15.22 -6.81
N VAL A 65 6.65 -15.51 -6.43
CA VAL A 65 5.50 -14.67 -6.76
C VAL A 65 5.56 -13.38 -5.96
N PHE A 66 5.82 -13.48 -4.66
CA PHE A 66 5.99 -12.31 -3.79
C PHE A 66 7.13 -11.40 -4.29
N SER A 67 8.28 -11.97 -4.68
CA SER A 67 9.41 -11.21 -5.21
C SER A 67 9.07 -10.48 -6.51
N THR A 68 8.30 -11.13 -7.41
CA THR A 68 7.84 -10.53 -8.67
C THR A 68 6.85 -9.39 -8.40
N TRP A 69 5.88 -9.63 -7.53
CA TRP A 69 4.90 -8.62 -7.12
C TRP A 69 5.58 -7.42 -6.43
N LEU A 70 6.55 -7.67 -5.54
CA LEU A 70 7.28 -6.61 -4.83
C LEU A 70 8.08 -5.73 -5.78
N LYS A 71 8.68 -6.30 -6.83
CA LYS A 71 9.38 -5.52 -7.88
C LYS A 71 8.41 -4.58 -8.60
N PHE A 72 7.19 -5.03 -8.88
CA PHE A 72 6.14 -4.19 -9.46
C PHE A 72 5.73 -3.08 -8.47
N ALA A 73 5.39 -3.44 -7.23
CA ALA A 73 4.95 -2.49 -6.21
C ALA A 73 6.01 -1.41 -5.91
N LYS A 74 7.30 -1.78 -5.93
CA LYS A 74 8.41 -0.85 -5.70
C LYS A 74 8.44 0.33 -6.70
N TRP A 75 8.00 0.12 -7.93
CA TRP A 75 7.94 1.18 -8.95
C TRP A 75 6.56 1.82 -9.05
N TRP A 76 5.50 1.02 -8.88
CA TRP A 76 4.13 1.52 -8.99
C TRP A 76 3.76 2.47 -7.86
N LEU A 77 4.17 2.20 -6.62
CA LEU A 77 3.83 3.05 -5.47
C LEU A 77 4.42 4.46 -5.57
N PRO A 78 5.72 4.66 -5.86
CA PRO A 78 6.26 6.01 -6.10
C PRO A 78 5.60 6.73 -7.28
N LEU A 79 5.33 6.02 -8.39
CA LEU A 79 4.65 6.59 -9.54
C LEU A 79 3.24 7.09 -9.18
N SER A 80 2.50 6.28 -8.42
CA SER A 80 1.16 6.62 -7.94
C SER A 80 1.20 7.85 -7.04
N LEU A 81 2.16 7.90 -6.11
CA LEU A 81 2.34 9.03 -5.22
C LEU A 81 2.61 10.33 -5.99
N VAL A 82 3.52 10.29 -6.98
CA VAL A 82 3.84 11.45 -7.82
C VAL A 82 2.60 11.95 -8.56
N LEU A 83 1.84 11.05 -9.19
CA LEU A 83 0.63 11.42 -9.94
C LEU A 83 -0.46 12.00 -9.01
N ILE A 84 -0.66 11.43 -7.83
CA ILE A 84 -1.63 11.93 -6.84
C ILE A 84 -1.21 13.31 -6.32
N ILE A 85 0.08 13.53 -6.06
CA ILE A 85 0.58 14.84 -5.60
C ILE A 85 0.38 15.91 -6.66
N LEU A 86 0.69 15.60 -7.92
CA LEU A 86 0.54 16.53 -9.06
C LEU A 86 -0.92 16.77 -9.46
N SER A 87 -1.85 15.89 -9.06
CA SER A 87 -3.27 16.07 -9.37
C SER A 87 -3.87 17.25 -8.60
N PRO A 88 -4.70 18.09 -9.25
CA PRO A 88 -5.39 19.19 -8.58
C PRO A 88 -6.39 18.73 -7.53
N THR A 89 -6.54 19.53 -6.46
CA THR A 89 -7.54 19.33 -5.40
C THR A 89 -8.95 19.60 -5.88
N ASP A 90 -9.11 20.65 -6.69
CA ASP A 90 -10.40 21.09 -7.20
C ASP A 90 -10.43 20.73 -8.67
N GLY A 91 -11.50 20.09 -9.16
CA GLY A 91 -11.63 19.57 -10.53
C GLY A 91 -11.53 20.62 -11.66
N SER A 92 -11.00 21.80 -11.41
CA SER A 92 -10.70 22.84 -12.39
C SER A 92 -9.30 23.37 -12.16
N SER A 93 -8.32 22.83 -12.88
CA SER A 93 -7.03 23.50 -13.07
C SER A 93 -6.81 23.75 -14.55
N ALA A 94 -6.17 24.88 -14.90
CA ALA A 94 -5.95 25.26 -16.30
C ALA A 94 -5.13 24.23 -17.10
N PHE A 95 -4.43 23.32 -16.42
CA PHE A 95 -3.54 22.32 -17.02
C PHE A 95 -4.11 20.89 -17.04
N PHE A 96 -5.16 20.59 -16.25
CA PHE A 96 -5.72 19.24 -16.17
C PHE A 96 -7.25 19.25 -16.33
N PRO A 97 -7.80 18.40 -17.23
CA PRO A 97 -9.24 18.19 -17.34
C PRO A 97 -9.86 17.83 -15.99
N ALA A 98 -11.14 18.16 -15.78
CA ALA A 98 -11.90 17.84 -14.57
C ALA A 98 -11.93 16.34 -14.18
N LEU A 99 -11.46 15.48 -15.07
CA LEU A 99 -11.26 14.05 -14.88
C LEU A 99 -10.03 13.70 -14.01
N PHE A 100 -9.19 14.66 -13.64
CA PHE A 100 -7.94 14.43 -12.89
C PHE A 100 -7.96 15.08 -11.50
N SER A 101 -9.02 14.87 -10.70
CA SER A 101 -8.96 15.24 -9.28
C SER A 101 -8.04 14.28 -8.51
N LYS A 102 -7.46 14.72 -7.38
CA LYS A 102 -6.67 13.85 -6.49
C LYS A 102 -7.40 12.56 -6.13
N GLU A 103 -8.69 12.66 -5.85
CA GLU A 103 -9.55 11.53 -5.54
C GLU A 103 -9.60 10.55 -6.71
N LEU A 104 -9.95 11.05 -7.90
CA LEU A 104 -10.14 10.22 -9.10
C LEU A 104 -8.81 9.59 -9.55
N THR A 105 -7.70 10.33 -9.48
CA THR A 105 -6.35 9.80 -9.72
C THR A 105 -5.99 8.71 -8.72
N SER A 106 -6.27 8.91 -7.43
CA SER A 106 -6.00 7.89 -6.41
C SER A 106 -6.82 6.62 -6.62
N MET A 107 -8.08 6.76 -7.04
CA MET A 107 -8.95 5.64 -7.37
C MET A 107 -8.43 4.85 -8.58
N TRP A 108 -8.04 5.52 -9.66
CA TRP A 108 -7.47 4.83 -10.83
C TRP A 108 -6.14 4.16 -10.53
N MET A 109 -5.21 4.85 -9.86
CA MET A 109 -3.92 4.28 -9.52
C MET A 109 -4.06 3.09 -8.57
N GLY A 110 -4.99 3.14 -7.62
CA GLY A 110 -5.34 2.03 -6.73
C GLY A 110 -6.01 0.88 -7.47
N GLY A 111 -7.00 1.16 -8.34
CA GLY A 111 -7.69 0.15 -9.13
C GLY A 111 -6.76 -0.61 -10.08
N LEU A 112 -5.92 0.14 -10.81
CA LEU A 112 -4.89 -0.44 -11.68
C LEU A 112 -3.84 -1.23 -10.89
N PHE A 113 -3.45 -0.75 -9.72
CA PHE A 113 -2.54 -1.49 -8.84
C PHE A 113 -3.10 -2.87 -8.48
N VAL A 114 -4.36 -2.93 -8.07
CA VAL A 114 -5.03 -4.18 -7.70
C VAL A 114 -5.19 -5.09 -8.92
N ALA A 115 -5.65 -4.57 -10.05
CA ALA A 115 -5.85 -5.34 -11.27
C ALA A 115 -4.54 -5.98 -11.76
N ILE A 116 -3.46 -5.21 -11.84
CA ILE A 116 -2.14 -5.71 -12.27
C ILE A 116 -1.57 -6.67 -11.23
N SER A 117 -1.74 -6.39 -9.93
CA SER A 117 -1.30 -7.28 -8.85
C SER A 117 -1.95 -8.65 -8.95
N LEU A 118 -3.26 -8.72 -9.14
CA LEU A 118 -4.00 -9.97 -9.29
C LEU A 118 -3.54 -10.75 -10.54
N LEU A 119 -3.34 -10.06 -11.65
CA LEU A 119 -2.83 -10.67 -12.89
C LEU A 119 -1.42 -11.26 -12.66
N LEU A 120 -0.50 -10.49 -12.07
CA LEU A 120 0.86 -10.95 -11.77
C LEU A 120 0.86 -12.16 -10.83
N ILE A 121 0.08 -12.11 -9.75
CA ILE A 121 -0.03 -13.20 -8.78
C ILE A 121 -0.62 -14.44 -9.45
N GLY A 122 -1.72 -14.29 -10.20
CA GLY A 122 -2.40 -15.38 -10.89
C GLY A 122 -1.53 -16.06 -11.95
N VAL A 123 -0.97 -15.28 -12.88
CA VAL A 123 -0.11 -15.80 -13.96
C VAL A 123 1.13 -16.47 -13.38
N LYS A 124 1.79 -15.84 -12.39
CA LYS A 124 3.01 -16.42 -11.81
C LYS A 124 2.73 -17.66 -10.99
N SER A 125 1.63 -17.69 -10.25
CA SER A 125 1.17 -18.87 -9.52
C SER A 125 0.89 -20.05 -10.47
N LEU A 126 0.23 -19.80 -11.60
CA LEU A 126 -0.02 -20.82 -12.63
C LEU A 126 1.26 -21.32 -13.31
N GLN A 127 2.21 -20.42 -13.63
CA GLN A 127 3.50 -20.81 -14.21
C GLN A 127 4.32 -21.70 -13.26
N LEU A 128 4.29 -21.40 -11.97
CA LEU A 128 5.03 -22.16 -10.95
C LEU A 128 4.40 -23.51 -10.63
N ARG A 129 3.10 -23.70 -10.89
CA ARG A 129 2.45 -25.02 -10.85
C ARG A 129 2.86 -25.92 -12.02
N LYS A 130 3.27 -25.34 -13.15
CA LYS A 130 3.67 -26.06 -14.37
C LYS A 130 5.16 -26.43 -14.41
N LYS A 131 5.99 -25.90 -13.50
CA LYS A 131 7.37 -26.33 -13.33
C LYS A 131 7.41 -27.43 -12.26
N PRO A 132 7.83 -28.66 -12.61
CA PRO A 132 7.97 -29.76 -11.65
C PRO A 132 8.98 -29.42 -10.55
#